data_AF-A0A0T7FB65-F1
#
_entry.id   AF-A0A0T7FB65-F1
#
_cell.length_a   1.000
_cell.length_b   1.000
_cell.length_c   1.000
_cell.angle_alpha   90.00
_cell.angle_beta   90.00
_cell.angle_gamma   90.00
#
_symmetry.space_group_name_H-M   'P 1'
#
loop_
_entity.id
_entity.type
_entity.pdbx_description
1 polymer ?
#
loop_
_entity_poly.entity_id
_entity_poly.type
_entity_poly.pdbx_seq_one_letter_code
_entity_poly.pdbx_strand_id
1 'polypeptide(L)' 'MATALPLFNWQKQAEHIRLQGDREQLLVRIAKLRPHAHKRLALEERVRQITLRQIELENELFGRERSQ' A
#
# COMPACT_ATOMS: atom_id res chain seq x y z
N MET A 1 -24.72 -12.27 -7.87
CA MET A 1 -24.12 -11.47 -6.79
C MET A 1 -23.23 -12.37 -5.95
N ALA A 2 -22.03 -12.71 -6.43
CA ALA A 2 -21.06 -13.42 -5.61
C ALA A 2 -20.26 -12.35 -4.86
N THR A 3 -20.79 -11.93 -3.71
CA THR A 3 -19.98 -11.29 -2.67
C THR A 3 -18.78 -12.21 -2.47
N ALA A 4 -17.58 -11.72 -2.78
CA ALA A 4 -16.37 -12.50 -2.55
C ALA A 4 -16.38 -12.91 -1.08
N LEU A 5 -16.52 -14.22 -0.85
CA LEU A 5 -16.70 -14.79 0.48
C LEU A 5 -15.58 -14.24 1.38
N PRO A 6 -15.88 -13.60 2.53
CA PRO A 6 -14.90 -12.81 3.31
C PRO A 6 -13.58 -13.52 3.62
N LEU A 7 -13.62 -14.86 3.66
CA LEU A 7 -12.49 -15.75 3.90
C LEU A 7 -11.60 -16.01 2.66
N PHE A 8 -11.91 -15.49 1.48
CA PHE A 8 -11.06 -15.60 0.28
C PHE A 8 -10.25 -14.32 0.03
N ASN A 9 -10.45 -13.30 0.87
CA ASN A 9 -9.89 -11.96 0.71
C ASN A 9 -8.81 -11.68 1.78
N TRP A 10 -8.70 -12.54 2.80
CA TRP A 10 -7.84 -12.28 3.96
C TRP A 10 -6.37 -12.16 3.58
N GLN A 11 -5.90 -12.89 2.56
CA GLN A 11 -4.52 -12.78 2.09
C GLN A 11 -4.24 -11.39 1.55
N LYS A 12 -5.16 -10.85 0.73
CA LYS A 12 -5.03 -9.50 0.16
C LYS A 12 -5.15 -8.41 1.21
N GLN A 13 -6.04 -8.59 2.19
CA GLN A 13 -6.15 -7.69 3.34
C GLN A 13 -4.89 -7.72 4.21
N ALA A 14 -4.34 -8.90 4.48
CA ALA A 14 -3.09 -9.04 5.22
C ALA A 14 -1.90 -8.43 4.46
N GLU A 15 -1.85 -8.61 3.14
CA GLU A 15 -0.85 -7.95 2.28
C GLU A 15 -0.99 -6.43 2.34
N HIS A 16 -2.21 -5.89 2.24
CA HIS A 16 -2.48 -4.46 2.34
C HIS A 16 -2.01 -3.88 3.70
N ILE A 17 -2.33 -4.55 4.81
CA ILE A 17 -1.88 -4.17 6.15
C ILE A 17 -0.35 -4.19 6.27
N ARG A 18 0.30 -5.24 5.74
CA ARG A 18 1.77 -5.31 5.73
C ARG A 18 2.39 -4.14 4.96
N LEU A 19 1.89 -3.87 3.76
CA LEU A 19 2.35 -2.77 2.92
C LEU A 19 2.13 -1.42 3.60
N GLN A 20 1.04 -1.26 4.35
CA GLN A 20 0.79 -0.08 5.15
C GLN A 20 1.88 0.12 6.23
N GLY A 21 2.19 -0.94 6.98
CA GLY A 21 3.27 -0.90 7.97
C GLY A 21 4.64 -0.58 7.36
N ASP A 22 4.96 -1.19 6.22
CA ASP A 22 6.21 -0.91 5.49
C ASP A 22 6.29 0.54 5.01
N ARG A 23 5.18 1.08 4.49
CA ARG A 23 5.07 2.48 4.06
C ARG A 23 5.30 3.45 5.22
N GLU A 24 4.66 3.22 6.36
CA GLU A 24 4.81 4.04 7.56
C GLU A 24 6.26 4.04 8.06
N GLN A 25 6.91 2.88 8.10
CA GLN A 25 8.33 2.78 8.49
C GLN A 25 9.24 3.57 7.53
N LEU A 26 8.99 3.51 6.23
CA LEU A 26 9.77 4.28 5.25
C LEU A 26 9.56 5.79 5.42
N LEU A 27 8.33 6.25 5.68
CA LEU A 27 8.02 7.66 5.94
C LEU A 27 8.77 8.16 7.18
N VAL A 28 8.79 7.38 8.27
CA VAL A 28 9.57 7.71 9.47
C VAL A 28 11.07 7.82 9.16
N ARG A 29 11.61 6.97 8.29
CA ARG A 29 13.01 7.05 7.86
C ARG A 29 13.27 8.29 7.00
N ILE A 30 12.38 8.59 6.04
CA ILE A 30 12.47 9.78 5.17
C ILE A 30 12.47 11.07 6.00
N ALA A 31 11.62 11.15 7.02
CA ALA A 31 11.53 12.32 7.90
C ALA A 31 12.85 12.65 8.62
N LYS A 32 13.72 11.65 8.84
CA LYS A 32 15.03 11.81 9.48
C LYS A 32 16.15 12.21 8.50
N LEU A 33 15.88 12.21 7.19
CA LEU A 33 16.89 12.50 6.17
C LEU A 33 16.81 13.96 5.70
N ARG A 34 17.97 14.49 5.29
CA ARG A 34 18.06 15.81 4.67
C ARG A 34 17.27 15.84 3.34
N PRO A 35 16.66 16.99 2.97
CA PRO A 35 15.82 17.10 1.78
C PRO A 35 16.47 16.63 0.46
N HIS A 36 17.77 16.84 0.29
CA HIS A 36 18.49 16.52 -0.95
C HIS A 36 19.38 15.28 -0.84
N ALA A 37 19.22 14.46 0.20
CA ALA A 37 19.97 13.22 0.30
C ALA A 37 19.52 12.23 -0.79
N HIS A 38 20.46 11.67 -1.58
CA HIS A 38 20.12 10.66 -2.59
C HIS A 38 19.33 9.47 -2.01
N LYS A 39 19.67 9.06 -0.78
CA LYS A 39 18.94 8.04 -0.04
C LYS A 39 17.48 8.41 0.19
N ARG A 40 17.16 9.69 0.38
CA ARG A 40 15.79 10.17 0.56
C ARG A 40 14.98 9.95 -0.70
N LEU A 41 15.51 10.34 -1.86
CA LEU A 41 14.86 10.13 -3.16
C LEU A 41 14.56 8.64 -3.42
N ALA A 42 15.51 7.76 -3.12
CA ALA A 42 15.32 6.32 -3.27
C ALA A 42 14.19 5.77 -2.35
N LEU A 43 14.11 6.27 -1.12
CA LEU A 43 13.04 5.88 -0.19
C LEU A 43 11.67 6.46 -0.62
N GLU A 44 11.63 7.69 -1.13
CA GLU A 44 10.41 8.31 -1.66
C GLU A 44 9.89 7.56 -2.89
N GLU A 45 10.78 7.10 -3.78
CA GLU A 45 10.41 6.21 -4.87
C GLU A 45 9.82 4.90 -4.34
N ARG A 46 10.45 4.28 -3.34
CA ARG A 46 9.93 3.05 -2.74
C ARG A 46 8.54 3.24 -2.11
N VAL A 47 8.30 4.38 -1.45
CA VAL A 47 6.98 4.74 -0.91
C VAL A 47 5.94 4.88 -2.02
N ARG A 48 6.29 5.48 -3.16
CA ARG A 48 5.40 5.58 -4.32
C ARG A 48 5.02 4.20 -4.86
N GLN A 49 5.98 3.29 -5.00
CA GLN A 49 5.72 1.92 -5.45
C GLN A 49 4.81 1.14 -4.50
N ILE A 50 5.03 1.27 -3.17
CA ILE A 50 4.15 0.62 -2.18
C ILE A 50 2.74 1.22 -2.24
N THR A 51 2.63 2.54 -2.36
CA THR A 51 1.34 3.23 -2.45
C THR A 51 0.55 2.76 -3.68
N LEU A 52 1.22 2.62 -4.83
CA LEU A 52 0.61 2.08 -6.05
C LEU A 52 0.06 0.66 -5.81
N ARG A 53 0.86 -0.22 -5.20
CA ARG A 53 0.44 -1.59 -4.90
C ARG A 53 -0.75 -1.65 -3.93
N GLN A 54 -0.81 -0.75 -2.95
CA GLN A 54 -1.96 -0.65 -2.05
C GLN A 54 -3.24 -0.26 -2.80
N ILE A 55 -3.16 0.70 -3.72
CA ILE A 55 -4.30 1.12 -4.55
C ILE A 55 -4.79 -0.04 -5.43
N GLU A 56 -3.87 -0.81 -6.02
CA GLU A 56 -4.21 -2.01 -6.80
C GLU A 56 -4.96 -3.03 -5.94
N LEU A 57 -4.45 -3.35 -4.76
CA LEU A 57 -5.10 -4.27 -3.82
C LEU A 57 -6.48 -3.77 -3.38
N GLU A 58 -6.62 -2.47 -3.11
CA GLU A 58 -7.91 -1.86 -2.76
C GLU A 58 -8.91 -1.96 -3.93
N ASN A 59 -8.47 -1.76 -5.16
CA ASN A 59 -9.31 -1.94 -6.34
C ASN A 59 -9.71 -3.41 -6.53
N GLU A 60 -8.81 -4.35 -6.27
CA GLU A 60 -9.12 -5.78 -6.31
C GLU A 60 -10.10 -6.21 -5.21
N LEU A 61 -10.02 -5.58 -4.03
CA LEU A 61 -10.88 -5.87 -2.88
C LEU A 61 -12.26 -5.23 -2.99
N PHE A 62 -12.32 -3.95 -3.37
CA PHE A 62 -13.53 -3.10 -3.28
C PHE A 62 -13.98 -2.53 -4.63
N GLY A 63 -13.22 -2.71 -5.70
CA GLY A 63 -13.52 -2.11 -7.01
C GLY A 63 -14.84 -2.59 -7.62
N ARG A 64 -15.33 -3.79 -7.24
CA ARG A 64 -16.63 -4.31 -7.69
C ARG A 64 -17.83 -3.75 -6.91
N GLU A 65 -17.62 -3.29 -5.68
CA GLU A 65 -18.69 -2.74 -4.83
C GLU A 65 -19.03 -1.29 -5.19
N ARG A 66 -18.09 -0.53 -5.79
CA ARG A 66 -18.26 0.90 -6.11
C ARG A 66 -18.87 1.19 -7.49
N SER A 67 -19.09 0.18 -8.33
CA SER A 67 -19.62 0.33 -9.70
C SER A 67 -21.07 -0.14 -9.86
N GLN A 68 -21.76 -0.43 -8.75
CA GLN A 68 -23.21 -0.68 -8.69
C GLN A 68 -23.89 0.48 -7.97
#